data_AF-I5C2W6-F1
#
_entry.id   AF-I5C2W6-F1
#
_cell.length_a   1.000
_cell.length_b   1.000
_cell.length_c   1.000
_cell.angle_alpha   90.00
_cell.angle_beta   90.00
_cell.angle_gamma   90.00
#
_symmetry.space_group_name_H-M   'P 1'
#
loop_
_entity.id
_entity.type
_entity.pdbx_description
1 polymer ?
#
loop_
_entity_poly.entity_id
_entity_poly.type
_entity_poly.pdbx_seq_one_letter_code
_entity_poly.pdbx_strand_id
1 'polypeptide(L)'
;MRALKKVELLLAKSVGHSSVSALPEPELFKQMIQEVLDLPKPAYKSRFLVHVGKKMYFIWAQDVAFFHSKAGLTYLVTRDGGQRYLVDESLNELEKALDPAIFHRISRNTIVQIEALDVISPFENGRLKIGIGAAKGELLVVSRERVSGFKNWINQ
;
A
#
# COMPACT_ATOMS: atom_id res chain seq x y z
N MET A 1 -27.33 11.22 -0.07
CA MET A 1 -28.01 12.47 0.37
C MET A 1 -27.40 13.14 1.60
N ARG A 2 -27.05 12.43 2.70
CA ARG A 2 -26.50 13.06 3.93
C ARG A 2 -25.03 13.51 3.86
N ALA A 3 -24.19 12.88 3.05
CA ALA A 3 -22.76 13.21 2.95
C ALA A 3 -22.50 14.53 2.18
N LEU A 4 -23.17 14.74 1.05
CA LEU A 4 -23.07 15.96 0.22
C LEU A 4 -23.41 17.24 1.00
N LYS A 5 -24.50 17.19 1.78
CA LYS A 5 -24.97 18.33 2.58
C LYS A 5 -23.98 18.72 3.69
N LYS A 6 -23.18 17.76 4.17
CA LYS A 6 -22.14 17.98 5.19
C LYS A 6 -20.89 18.63 4.60
N VAL A 7 -20.56 18.31 3.35
CA VAL A 7 -19.48 18.93 2.58
C VAL A 7 -19.83 20.39 2.24
N GLU A 8 -21.05 20.66 1.77
CA GLU A 8 -21.53 22.03 1.52
C GLU A 8 -21.47 22.92 2.77
N LEU A 9 -21.87 22.39 3.92
CA LEU A 9 -21.89 23.12 5.20
C LEU A 9 -20.48 23.43 5.73
N LEU A 10 -19.49 22.59 5.40
CA LEU A 10 -18.09 22.80 5.79
C LEU A 10 -17.42 23.88 4.91
N LEU A 11 -17.77 23.93 3.63
CA LEU A 11 -17.30 24.97 2.70
C LEU A 11 -17.90 26.35 3.01
N ALA A 12 -19.18 26.40 3.39
CA ALA A 12 -19.85 27.65 3.75
C ALA A 12 -19.26 28.33 5.01
N LYS A 13 -18.61 27.56 5.90
CA LYS A 13 -18.05 28.08 7.16
C LYS A 13 -16.60 28.55 7.06
N SER A 14 -15.87 28.23 5.99
CA SER A 14 -14.49 28.71 5.78
C SER A 14 -14.40 30.01 4.98
N VAL A 15 -15.50 30.49 4.40
CA VAL A 15 -15.54 31.70 3.56
C VAL A 15 -15.87 32.92 4.44
N GLY A 16 -14.91 33.29 5.29
CA GLY A 16 -14.87 34.60 5.92
C GLY A 16 -14.10 35.58 5.04
N HIS A 17 -14.82 36.49 4.37
CA HIS A 17 -14.33 37.73 3.73
C HIS A 17 -13.09 37.61 2.82
N SER A 18 -13.31 37.25 1.55
CA SER A 18 -12.76 37.90 0.33
C SER A 18 -13.17 37.11 -0.92
N SER A 19 -13.85 37.78 -1.86
CA SER A 19 -14.12 37.38 -3.26
C SER A 19 -14.64 35.96 -3.52
N VAL A 20 -15.97 35.83 -3.60
CA VAL A 20 -16.68 34.67 -4.18
C VAL A 20 -16.51 34.72 -5.71
N SER A 21 -15.49 34.07 -6.27
CA SER A 21 -15.42 33.81 -7.73
C SER A 21 -14.39 32.73 -8.07
N ALA A 22 -14.58 31.48 -7.62
CA ALA A 22 -13.73 30.37 -8.09
C ALA A 22 -14.35 28.97 -7.92
N LEU A 23 -15.68 28.82 -7.90
CA LEU A 23 -16.28 27.50 -8.07
C LEU A 23 -16.66 27.37 -9.55
N PRO A 24 -16.16 26.35 -10.28
CA PRO A 24 -16.54 26.13 -11.66
C PRO A 24 -18.05 25.90 -11.76
N GLU A 25 -18.65 26.37 -12.87
CA GLU A 25 -20.06 26.13 -13.17
C GLU A 25 -20.40 24.63 -13.04
N PRO A 26 -21.60 24.26 -12.57
CA PRO A 26 -21.96 22.87 -12.25
C PRO A 26 -21.64 21.86 -13.35
N GLU A 27 -21.78 22.26 -14.62
CA GLU A 27 -21.55 21.35 -15.74
C GLU A 27 -20.06 21.21 -16.08
N LEU A 28 -19.27 22.27 -15.88
CA LEU A 28 -17.81 22.19 -15.95
C LEU A 28 -17.28 21.29 -14.83
N PHE A 29 -17.87 21.39 -13.62
CA PHE A 29 -17.53 20.51 -12.51
C PHE A 29 -17.86 19.04 -12.80
N LYS A 30 -19.02 18.75 -13.38
CA LYS A 30 -19.38 17.38 -13.82
C LYS A 30 -18.41 16.83 -14.87
N GLN A 31 -18.04 17.65 -15.85
CA GLN A 31 -17.07 17.26 -16.88
C GLN A 31 -15.70 16.93 -16.27
N MET A 32 -15.20 17.76 -15.36
CA MET A 32 -13.94 17.50 -14.66
C MET A 32 -13.98 16.21 -13.84
N ILE A 33 -15.09 15.92 -13.15
CA ILE A 33 -15.25 14.66 -12.41
C ILE A 33 -15.27 13.47 -13.37
N GLN A 34 -15.97 13.58 -14.50
CA GLN A 34 -16.04 12.52 -15.49
C GLN A 34 -14.67 12.23 -16.10
N GLU A 35 -13.90 13.27 -16.43
CA GLU A 35 -12.51 13.12 -16.91
C GLU A 35 -11.62 12.41 -15.89
N VAL A 36 -11.75 12.71 -14.60
CA VAL A 36 -11.00 12.02 -13.53
C VAL A 36 -11.44 10.57 -13.36
N LEU A 37 -12.73 10.26 -13.50
CA LEU A 37 -13.28 8.90 -13.40
C LEU A 37 -12.88 8.01 -14.59
N ASP A 38 -12.72 8.62 -15.77
CA ASP A 38 -12.31 7.94 -17.00
C ASP A 38 -10.78 7.81 -17.11
N LEU A 39 -10.01 8.37 -16.17
CA LEU A 39 -8.57 8.11 -16.11
C LEU A 39 -8.33 6.60 -15.97
N PRO A 40 -7.42 6.02 -16.78
CA PRO A 40 -7.06 4.62 -16.64
C PRO A 40 -6.51 4.40 -15.23
N LYS A 41 -7.19 3.55 -14.46
CA LYS A 41 -6.72 3.16 -13.13
C LYS A 41 -5.31 2.57 -13.27
N PRO A 42 -4.39 2.89 -12.35
CA PRO A 42 -3.06 2.29 -12.38
C PRO A 42 -3.19 0.76 -12.37
N ALA A 43 -2.62 0.13 -13.40
CA ALA A 43 -2.61 -1.32 -13.51
C ALA A 43 -1.52 -1.88 -12.60
N TYR A 44 -1.92 -2.34 -11.41
CA TYR A 44 -1.00 -3.00 -10.48
C TYR A 44 -0.70 -4.44 -10.91
N LYS A 45 0.48 -4.92 -10.54
CA LYS A 45 0.96 -6.25 -10.88
C LYS A 45 0.14 -7.32 -10.13
N SER A 46 -0.50 -8.22 -10.88
CA SER A 46 -1.36 -9.28 -10.32
C SER A 46 -0.62 -10.58 -10.02
N ARG A 47 0.54 -10.82 -10.64
CA ARG A 47 1.34 -12.05 -10.48
C ARG A 47 2.82 -11.81 -10.71
N PHE A 48 3.64 -12.64 -10.06
CA PHE A 48 5.10 -12.67 -10.15
C PHE A 48 5.53 -13.94 -10.84
N LEU A 49 6.43 -13.82 -11.83
CA LEU A 49 7.07 -14.96 -12.45
C LEU A 49 8.37 -15.23 -11.68
N VAL A 50 8.49 -16.42 -11.08
CA VAL A 50 9.65 -16.80 -10.27
C VAL A 50 10.30 -18.06 -10.83
N HIS A 51 11.63 -18.12 -10.72
CA HIS A 51 12.43 -19.23 -11.22
C HIS A 51 12.86 -20.13 -10.05
N VAL A 52 12.59 -21.44 -10.18
CA VAL A 52 13.10 -22.45 -9.25
C VAL A 52 13.78 -23.54 -10.07
N GLY A 53 15.12 -23.50 -10.08
CA GLY A 53 15.93 -24.34 -10.97
C GLY A 53 15.62 -24.03 -12.43
N LYS A 54 15.12 -25.03 -13.17
CA LYS A 54 14.73 -24.89 -14.58
C LYS A 54 13.23 -24.60 -14.80
N LYS A 55 12.45 -24.52 -13.72
CA LYS A 55 11.00 -24.33 -13.80
C LYS A 55 10.63 -22.89 -13.46
N MET A 56 9.57 -22.42 -14.11
CA MET A 56 8.95 -21.13 -13.81
C MET A 56 7.61 -21.34 -13.11
N TYR A 57 7.33 -20.50 -12.12
CA TYR A 57 6.08 -20.51 -11.37
C TYR A 57 5.46 -19.12 -11.38
N PHE A 58 4.14 -19.08 -11.44
CA PHE A 58 3.38 -17.86 -11.21
C PHE A 58 2.93 -17.82 -9.76
N ILE A 59 3.29 -16.75 -9.06
CA ILE A 59 2.80 -16.47 -7.71
C ILE A 59 1.86 -15.28 -7.80
N TRP A 60 0.61 -15.44 -7.37
CA TRP A 60 -0.34 -14.33 -7.38
C TRP A 60 0.01 -13.31 -6.29
N ALA A 61 -0.21 -12.03 -6.57
CA ALA A 61 0.04 -10.97 -5.59
C ALA A 61 -0.74 -11.20 -4.28
N GLN A 62 -1.98 -11.69 -4.38
CA GLN A 62 -2.80 -12.05 -3.23
C GLN A 62 -2.24 -13.19 -2.37
N ASP A 63 -1.30 -13.98 -2.89
CA ASP A 63 -0.66 -15.08 -2.16
C ASP A 63 0.68 -14.65 -1.55
N VAL A 64 1.09 -13.40 -1.76
CA VAL A 64 2.33 -12.84 -1.19
C VAL A 64 2.07 -12.28 0.19
N ALA A 65 2.87 -12.68 1.17
CA ALA A 65 2.85 -12.10 2.51
C ALA A 65 3.69 -10.82 2.60
N PHE A 66 4.92 -10.86 2.09
CA PHE A 66 5.80 -9.70 2.05
C PHE A 66 6.94 -9.89 1.05
N PHE A 67 7.56 -8.78 0.70
CA PHE A 67 8.83 -8.72 0.00
C PHE A 67 9.91 -8.25 0.96
N HIS A 68 11.09 -8.87 0.88
CA HIS A 68 12.23 -8.51 1.71
C HIS A 68 13.49 -8.43 0.87
N SER A 69 14.30 -7.39 1.07
CA SER A 69 15.60 -7.27 0.43
C SER A 69 16.73 -7.56 1.40
N LYS A 70 17.63 -8.47 1.01
CA LYS A 70 18.80 -8.86 1.78
C LYS A 70 19.98 -9.15 0.85
N ALA A 71 21.14 -8.58 1.16
CA ALA A 71 22.38 -8.75 0.39
C ALA A 71 22.23 -8.46 -1.12
N GLY A 72 21.46 -7.41 -1.46
CA GLY A 72 21.24 -7.00 -2.86
C GLY A 72 20.20 -7.83 -3.62
N LEU A 73 19.63 -8.86 -2.99
CA LEU A 73 18.58 -9.70 -3.58
C LEU A 73 17.22 -9.33 -3.00
N THR A 74 16.17 -9.39 -3.83
CA THR A 74 14.78 -9.23 -3.40
C THR A 74 14.10 -10.60 -3.35
N TYR A 75 13.48 -10.88 -2.21
CA TYR A 75 12.73 -12.10 -1.96
C TYR A 75 11.24 -11.78 -1.88
N LEU A 76 10.44 -12.59 -2.56
CA LEU A 76 9.01 -12.74 -2.33
C LEU A 76 8.80 -13.87 -1.33
N VAL A 77 8.03 -13.62 -0.29
CA VAL A 77 7.61 -14.65 0.67
C VAL A 77 6.11 -14.86 0.57
N THR A 78 5.70 -16.10 0.34
CA THR A 78 4.29 -16.49 0.20
C THR A 78 3.60 -16.61 1.55
N ARG A 79 2.29 -16.34 1.58
CA ARG A 79 1.45 -16.43 2.78
C ARG A 79 1.24 -17.87 3.24
N ASP A 80 1.14 -18.80 2.30
CA ASP A 80 1.02 -20.22 2.62
C ASP A 80 2.42 -20.87 2.76
N GLY A 81 2.72 -21.37 3.96
CA GLY A 81 3.94 -22.11 4.23
C GLY A 81 5.25 -21.32 4.22
N GLY A 82 5.25 -20.02 3.89
CA GLY A 82 6.43 -19.16 3.98
C GLY A 82 7.49 -19.42 2.90
N GLN A 83 7.10 -20.01 1.77
CA GLN A 83 8.03 -20.29 0.68
C GLN A 83 8.62 -19.00 0.13
N ARG A 84 9.93 -19.03 -0.16
CA ARG A 84 10.69 -17.87 -0.63
C ARG A 84 11.14 -18.03 -2.06
N TYR A 85 10.98 -16.96 -2.81
CA TYR A 85 11.37 -16.90 -4.21
C TYR A 85 12.16 -15.64 -4.47
N LEU A 86 13.16 -15.72 -5.35
CA LEU A 86 13.82 -14.53 -5.85
C LEU A 86 12.92 -13.85 -6.89
N VAL A 87 12.90 -12.53 -6.84
CA VAL A 87 12.28 -11.67 -7.86
C VAL A 87 13.33 -10.71 -8.39
N ASP A 88 13.22 -10.35 -9.66
CA ASP A 88 14.19 -9.50 -10.35
C ASP A 88 14.00 -8.03 -9.96
N GLU A 89 12.78 -7.64 -9.59
CA GLU A 89 12.46 -6.27 -9.20
C GLU A 89 13.05 -5.91 -7.82
N SER A 90 13.61 -4.71 -7.73
CA SER A 90 13.96 -4.07 -6.47
C SER A 90 12.71 -3.68 -5.69
N LEU A 91 12.84 -3.46 -4.37
CA LEU A 91 11.74 -2.95 -3.55
C LEU A 91 11.22 -1.58 -4.03
N ASN A 92 12.06 -0.76 -4.64
CA ASN A 92 11.63 0.54 -5.17
C ASN A 92 10.74 0.39 -6.43
N GLU A 93 11.02 -0.62 -7.25
CA GLU A 93 10.20 -0.95 -8.42
C GLU A 93 8.89 -1.61 -7.99
N LEU A 94 8.97 -2.55 -7.04
CA LEU A 94 7.80 -3.19 -6.45
C LEU A 94 6.85 -2.18 -5.79
N GLU A 95 7.36 -1.20 -5.03
CA GLU A 95 6.54 -0.18 -4.39
C GLU A 95 5.70 0.65 -5.41
N LYS A 96 6.18 0.78 -6.66
CA LYS A 96 5.43 1.44 -7.74
C LYS A 96 4.46 0.50 -8.47
N ALA A 97 4.80 -0.78 -8.53
CA ALA A 97 4.05 -1.79 -9.27
C ALA A 97 2.95 -2.47 -8.45
N LEU A 98 3.01 -2.38 -7.12
CA LEU A 98 2.07 -2.98 -6.19
C LEU A 98 0.92 -2.03 -5.86
N ASP A 99 -0.25 -2.60 -5.59
CA ASP A 99 -1.41 -1.85 -5.13
C ASP A 99 -1.15 -1.28 -3.73
N PRO A 100 -1.12 0.05 -3.53
CA PRO A 100 -0.84 0.67 -2.24
C PRO A 100 -1.97 0.46 -1.22
N ALA A 101 -3.17 0.05 -1.65
CA ALA A 101 -4.23 -0.36 -0.72
C ALA A 101 -3.94 -1.73 -0.10
N ILE A 102 -3.20 -2.59 -0.80
CA ILE A 102 -2.90 -3.97 -0.38
C ILE A 102 -1.50 -4.10 0.19
N PHE A 103 -0.53 -3.33 -0.32
CA PHE A 103 0.87 -3.42 0.04
C PHE A 103 1.41 -2.11 0.61
N HIS A 104 2.26 -2.22 1.63
CA HIS A 104 2.89 -1.05 2.25
C HIS A 104 4.33 -1.30 2.62
N ARG A 105 5.17 -0.30 2.34
CA ARG A 105 6.59 -0.33 2.71
C ARG A 105 6.78 0.07 4.15
N ILE A 106 7.15 -0.89 5.00
CA ILE A 106 7.31 -0.69 6.45
C ILE A 106 8.73 -0.29 6.85
N SER A 107 9.71 -0.56 5.99
CA SER A 107 11.12 -0.26 6.23
C SER A 107 11.88 -0.07 4.91
N ARG A 108 13.17 0.27 4.98
CA ARG A 108 14.01 0.36 3.77
C ARG A 108 14.11 -0.96 3.00
N ASN A 109 13.93 -2.09 3.68
CA ASN A 109 14.15 -3.42 3.12
C ASN A 109 12.91 -4.32 3.13
N THR A 110 11.71 -3.83 3.45
CA THR A 110 10.52 -4.68 3.55
C THR A 110 9.25 -3.97 3.09
N ILE A 111 8.46 -4.66 2.26
CA ILE A 111 7.09 -4.31 1.87
C ILE A 111 6.18 -5.45 2.31
N VAL A 112 5.09 -5.16 3.02
CA VAL A 112 4.16 -6.18 3.54
C VAL A 112 2.80 -6.08 2.86
N GLN A 113 2.10 -7.20 2.80
CA GLN A 113 0.70 -7.28 2.39
C GLN A 113 -0.23 -7.17 3.61
N ILE A 114 -1.37 -6.50 3.47
CA ILE A 114 -2.30 -6.24 4.58
C ILE A 114 -2.92 -7.52 5.18
N GLU A 115 -3.33 -8.49 4.35
CA GLU A 115 -3.97 -9.72 4.83
C GLU A 115 -2.97 -10.70 5.48
N ALA A 116 -1.67 -10.44 5.37
CA ALA A 116 -0.64 -11.25 6.00
C ALA A 116 -0.31 -10.79 7.43
N LEU A 117 -0.87 -9.67 7.90
CA LEU A 117 -0.60 -9.11 9.22
C LEU A 117 -1.46 -9.82 10.28
N ASP A 118 -0.82 -10.47 11.25
CA ASP A 118 -1.53 -11.16 12.33
C ASP A 118 -1.59 -10.33 13.61
N VAL A 119 -0.44 -9.80 14.04
CA VAL A 119 -0.32 -9.05 15.29
C VAL A 119 0.65 -7.89 15.13
N ILE A 120 0.27 -6.73 15.66
CA ILE A 120 1.10 -5.54 15.72
C ILE A 120 1.34 -5.20 17.18
N SER A 121 2.60 -5.01 17.56
CA SER A 121 2.99 -4.70 18.95
C SER A 121 4.04 -3.60 19.00
N PRO A 122 4.06 -2.78 20.08
CA PRO A 122 5.16 -1.85 20.32
C PRO A 122 6.51 -2.56 20.32
N PHE A 123 7.52 -1.88 19.78
CA PHE A 123 8.90 -2.34 19.77
C PHE A 123 9.84 -1.20 20.20
N GLU A 124 11.11 -1.52 20.43
CA GLU A 124 12.07 -0.56 20.95
C GLU A 124 12.21 0.69 20.05
N ASN A 125 12.54 1.83 20.68
CA ASN A 125 12.77 3.11 20.01
C ASN A 125 11.57 3.65 19.23
N GLY A 126 10.35 3.38 19.72
CA GLY A 126 9.10 3.85 19.11
C GLY A 126 8.78 3.17 17.78
N ARG A 127 9.37 1.99 17.52
CA ARG A 127 9.08 1.16 16.36
C ARG A 127 7.90 0.24 16.65
N LEU A 128 7.42 -0.44 15.61
CA LEU A 128 6.40 -1.48 15.75
C LEU A 128 6.97 -2.80 15.25
N LYS A 129 6.65 -3.88 15.95
CA LYS A 129 6.88 -5.25 15.53
C LYS A 129 5.61 -5.78 14.88
N ILE A 130 5.78 -6.47 13.75
CA ILE A 130 4.71 -7.17 13.04
C ILE A 130 4.96 -8.68 13.14
N GLY A 131 3.93 -9.42 13.53
CA GLY A 131 3.86 -10.86 13.36
C GLY A 131 3.11 -11.21 12.07
N ILE A 132 3.69 -12.12 11.30
CA ILE A 132 3.13 -12.69 10.07
C ILE A 132 3.27 -14.21 10.18
N GLY A 133 2.17 -14.95 10.06
CA GLY A 133 2.13 -16.40 10.28
C GLY A 133 3.00 -17.19 9.28
N ALA A 134 3.14 -16.65 8.07
CA ALA A 134 4.03 -17.18 7.03
C ALA A 134 5.52 -17.06 7.39
N ALA A 135 5.87 -16.07 8.20
CA ALA A 135 7.23 -15.75 8.61
C ALA A 135 7.54 -16.42 9.96
N LYS A 136 7.43 -17.76 10.06
CA LYS A 136 7.75 -18.50 11.30
C LYS A 136 9.17 -18.16 11.79
N GLY A 137 9.26 -17.27 12.77
CA GLY A 137 10.51 -16.81 13.38
C GLY A 137 11.12 -15.53 12.79
N GLU A 138 10.55 -14.95 11.71
CA GLU A 138 11.05 -13.69 11.16
C GLU A 138 10.44 -12.47 11.86
N LEU A 139 11.33 -11.60 12.35
CA LEU A 139 10.96 -10.36 12.99
C LEU A 139 10.86 -9.26 11.94
N LEU A 140 9.63 -8.89 11.58
CA LEU A 140 9.38 -7.72 10.75
C LEU A 140 9.17 -6.49 11.64
N VAL A 141 9.87 -5.41 11.31
CA VAL A 141 9.88 -4.17 12.09
C VAL A 141 9.51 -2.99 11.19
N VAL A 142 8.52 -2.23 11.62
CA VAL A 142 8.21 -0.91 11.04
C VAL A 142 9.25 0.08 11.56
N SER A 143 10.01 0.69 10.66
CA SER A 143 10.98 1.72 11.03
C SER A 143 10.27 2.93 11.64
N ARG A 144 10.93 3.63 12.58
CA ARG A 144 10.35 4.75 13.34
C ARG A 144 9.74 5.82 12.42
N GLU A 145 10.43 6.16 11.34
CA GLU A 145 10.00 7.17 10.36
C GLU A 145 8.77 6.74 9.55
N ARG A 146 8.45 5.44 9.52
CA ARG A 146 7.32 4.87 8.77
C ARG A 146 6.13 4.51 9.66
N VAL A 147 6.26 4.57 10.99
CA VAL A 147 5.18 4.19 11.92
C VAL A 147 3.90 4.99 11.70
N SER A 148 4.00 6.30 11.49
CA SER A 148 2.81 7.14 11.26
C SER A 148 2.09 6.75 9.96
N GLY A 149 2.83 6.60 8.86
CA GLY A 149 2.29 6.17 7.58
C GLY A 149 1.66 4.78 7.65
N PHE A 150 2.32 3.83 8.31
CA PHE A 150 1.81 2.48 8.50
C PHE A 150 0.51 2.44 9.30
N LYS A 151 0.42 3.19 10.41
CA LYS A 151 -0.80 3.29 11.21
C LYS A 151 -1.96 3.93 10.44
N ASN A 152 -1.68 4.92 9.61
CA ASN A 152 -2.70 5.52 8.76
C ASN A 152 -3.18 4.54 7.71
N TRP A 153 -2.27 3.77 7.12
CA TRP A 153 -2.56 2.79 6.08
C TRP A 153 -3.46 1.63 6.57
N ILE A 154 -3.18 1.04 7.73
CA ILE A 154 -4.01 -0.06 8.26
C ILE A 154 -5.41 0.36 8.75
N ASN A 155 -5.64 1.66 8.93
CA ASN A 155 -6.92 2.22 9.39
C ASN A 155 -7.78 2.79 8.24
N GLN A 156 -7.40 2.54 6.98
CA GLN A 156 -8.15 2.98 5.80
C GLN A 156 -9.41 2.15 5.55
#